data_AF-L8Y7S6-F1
#
_entry.id   AF-L8Y7S6-F1
#
_cell.length_a   1.000
_cell.length_b   1.000
_cell.length_c   1.000
_cell.angle_alpha   90.00
_cell.angle_beta   90.00
_cell.angle_gamma   90.00
#
_symmetry.space_group_name_H-M   'P 1'
#
loop_
_entity.id
_entity.type
_entity.pdbx_description
1 polymer ?
#
loop_
_entity_poly.entity_id
_entity_poly.type
_entity_poly.pdbx_seq_one_letter_code
_entity_poly.pdbx_strand_id
1 'polypeptide(L)'
;MLLSTPHTPEAAPIVVGHARLSRVLDQPQSLLVETVVVARALRGRGFGRRLMEGLEVFARARGFRRLHLTTHDQLHFYSHLGYQLGEPVQGQVFTSRKLPASLLGAFPRASSSQPPCKPPSLTAQATPVGSKGPPLPPPPPLLQPLTTSPPLPAGASPQSLLETQYRDLRGRPIFWMEKDI
;
A
#
# COMPACT_ATOMS: atom_id res chain seq x y z
N MET A 1 49.94 27.74 -30.04
CA MET A 1 50.29 27.41 -28.64
C MET A 1 49.07 26.76 -28.00
N LEU A 2 49.23 25.52 -27.53
CA LEU A 2 48.19 24.73 -26.87
C LEU A 2 48.11 25.15 -25.40
N LEU A 3 47.01 25.77 -24.99
CA LEU A 3 46.68 25.95 -23.58
C LEU A 3 45.73 24.83 -23.17
N SER A 4 46.30 23.68 -22.81
CA SER A 4 45.55 22.63 -22.12
C SER A 4 45.23 23.13 -20.72
N THR A 5 43.96 23.39 -20.45
CA THR A 5 43.46 23.63 -19.08
C THR A 5 43.68 22.37 -18.24
N PRO A 6 44.19 22.49 -16.99
CA PRO A 6 44.34 21.33 -16.13
C PRO A 6 42.95 20.78 -15.77
N HIS A 7 42.71 19.53 -16.14
CA HIS A 7 41.54 18.77 -15.68
C HIS A 7 41.65 18.58 -14.16
N THR A 8 40.84 19.32 -13.40
CA THR A 8 40.62 19.03 -11.98
C THR A 8 39.99 17.64 -11.88
N PRO A 9 40.47 16.73 -11.01
CA PRO A 9 39.84 15.44 -10.82
C PRO A 9 38.41 15.66 -10.32
N GLU A 10 37.44 15.35 -11.18
CA GLU A 10 36.02 15.42 -10.88
C GLU A 10 35.75 14.54 -9.65
N ALA A 11 35.30 15.15 -8.56
CA ALA A 11 35.01 14.42 -7.33
C ALA A 11 33.96 13.34 -7.62
N ALA A 12 34.17 12.13 -7.09
CA ALA A 12 33.26 11.02 -7.31
C ALA A 12 31.82 11.39 -6.90
N PRO A 13 30.80 11.00 -7.69
CA PRO A 13 29.42 11.37 -7.40
C PRO A 13 28.96 10.77 -6.07
N ILE A 14 28.20 11.56 -5.31
CA ILE A 14 27.68 11.18 -3.99
C ILE A 14 26.20 10.83 -4.11
N VAL A 15 25.80 9.69 -3.56
CA VAL A 15 24.38 9.32 -3.46
C VAL A 15 23.71 10.10 -2.33
N VAL A 16 22.85 11.05 -2.69
CA VAL A 16 22.18 11.96 -1.73
C VAL A 16 20.93 11.33 -1.13
N GLY A 17 20.20 10.51 -1.89
CA GLY A 17 18.95 9.90 -1.45
C GLY A 17 18.51 8.77 -2.36
N HIS A 18 17.46 8.07 -1.95
CA HIS A 18 16.93 6.89 -2.61
C HIS A 18 15.41 6.83 -2.43
N ALA A 19 14.72 6.28 -3.41
CA ALA A 19 13.34 5.81 -3.31
C ALA A 19 13.15 4.62 -4.25
N ARG A 20 12.23 3.72 -3.89
CA ARG A 20 11.81 2.59 -4.70
C ARG A 20 10.42 2.85 -5.26
N LEU A 21 10.22 2.52 -6.53
CA LEU A 21 8.92 2.53 -7.19
C LEU A 21 8.51 1.10 -7.53
N SER A 22 7.30 0.73 -7.12
CA SER A 22 6.66 -0.55 -7.44
C SER A 22 5.34 -0.28 -8.15
N ARG A 23 4.92 -1.13 -9.08
CA ARG A 23 3.57 -1.02 -9.67
C ARG A 23 2.51 -1.36 -8.61
N VAL A 24 1.31 -0.81 -8.75
CA VAL A 24 0.18 -1.18 -7.91
C VAL A 24 -0.65 -2.27 -8.59
N LEU A 25 -1.04 -3.30 -7.83
CA LEU A 25 -1.94 -4.35 -8.34
C LEU A 25 -3.32 -3.76 -8.68
N ASP A 26 -3.88 -4.17 -9.81
CA ASP A 26 -5.20 -3.75 -10.30
C ASP A 26 -5.37 -2.24 -10.54
N GLN A 27 -4.28 -1.46 -10.49
CA GLN A 27 -4.27 -0.03 -10.79
C GLN A 27 -3.10 0.32 -11.74
N PRO A 28 -3.28 0.18 -13.06
CA PRO A 28 -2.18 0.26 -14.03
C PRO A 28 -1.53 1.65 -14.15
N GLN A 29 -2.22 2.71 -13.70
CA GLN A 29 -1.72 4.08 -13.72
C GLN A 29 -1.14 4.53 -12.37
N SER A 30 -1.03 3.62 -11.40
CA SER A 30 -0.57 3.93 -10.05
C SER A 30 0.77 3.29 -9.72
N LEU A 31 1.61 4.00 -8.96
CA LEU A 31 2.86 3.49 -8.39
C LEU A 31 2.84 3.58 -6.87
N LEU A 32 3.42 2.59 -6.21
CA LEU A 32 3.74 2.61 -4.80
C LEU A 32 5.18 3.09 -4.60
N VAL A 33 5.34 4.16 -3.82
CA VAL A 33 6.62 4.73 -3.41
C VAL A 33 7.01 4.16 -2.06
N GLU A 34 8.19 3.57 -1.99
CA GLU A 34 8.71 2.90 -0.80
C GLU A 34 10.15 3.34 -0.53
N THR A 35 10.63 3.14 0.70
CA THR A 35 12.06 3.34 1.06
C THR A 35 12.62 4.72 0.68
N VAL A 36 11.80 5.77 0.84
CA VAL A 36 12.20 7.17 0.63
C VAL A 36 13.16 7.58 1.74
N VAL A 37 14.39 7.91 1.37
CA VAL A 37 15.42 8.28 2.34
C VAL A 37 16.40 9.29 1.75
N VAL A 38 16.81 10.26 2.57
CA VAL A 38 17.93 11.17 2.29
C VAL A 38 19.04 10.89 3.29
N ALA A 39 20.29 10.89 2.80
CA ALA A 39 21.49 10.73 3.61
C ALA A 39 21.44 11.68 4.81
N ARG A 40 21.65 11.14 6.01
CA ARG A 40 21.39 11.85 7.28
C ARG A 40 22.07 13.23 7.35
N ALA A 41 23.33 13.30 6.94
CA ALA A 41 24.14 14.54 6.95
C ALA A 41 23.64 15.62 5.96
N LEU A 42 22.77 15.25 5.02
CA LEU A 42 22.27 16.12 3.95
C LEU A 42 20.79 16.48 4.11
N ARG A 43 20.13 16.05 5.20
CA ARG A 43 18.74 16.41 5.49
C ARG A 43 18.58 17.90 5.81
N GLY A 44 17.36 18.40 5.71
CA GLY A 44 17.04 19.83 5.94
C GLY A 44 17.47 20.78 4.82
N ARG A 45 18.06 20.26 3.73
CA ARG A 45 18.54 21.05 2.58
C ARG A 45 17.62 21.01 1.36
N GLY A 46 16.38 20.55 1.53
CA GLY A 46 15.41 20.43 0.44
C GLY A 46 15.57 19.21 -0.47
N PHE A 47 16.57 18.34 -0.26
CA PHE A 47 16.76 17.16 -1.13
C PHE A 47 15.60 16.17 -1.09
N GLY A 48 14.86 16.05 0.01
CA GLY A 48 13.67 15.20 0.07
C GLY A 48 12.56 15.70 -0.85
N ARG A 49 12.33 17.01 -0.88
CA ARG A 49 11.40 17.65 -1.82
C ARG A 49 11.82 17.39 -3.26
N ARG A 50 13.08 17.68 -3.60
CA ARG A 50 13.63 17.46 -4.95
C ARG A 50 13.55 15.99 -5.39
N LEU A 51 13.77 15.06 -4.47
CA LEU A 51 13.62 13.62 -4.73
C LEU A 51 12.18 13.29 -5.10
N MET A 52 11.20 13.73 -4.30
CA MET A 52 9.78 13.47 -4.57
C MET A 52 9.29 14.13 -5.86
N GLU A 53 9.62 15.41 -6.10
CA GLU A 53 9.31 16.11 -7.35
C GLU A 53 9.93 15.38 -8.57
N GLY A 54 11.16 14.88 -8.41
CA GLY A 54 11.82 14.06 -9.43
C GLY A 54 11.09 12.73 -9.70
N LEU A 55 10.54 12.08 -8.68
CA LEU A 55 9.71 10.88 -8.85
C LEU A 55 8.42 11.19 -9.61
N GLU A 56 7.77 12.32 -9.33
CA GLU A 56 6.56 12.76 -10.04
C GLU A 56 6.85 12.97 -11.53
N VAL A 57 7.92 13.70 -11.86
CA VAL A 57 8.37 13.87 -13.25
C VAL A 57 8.69 12.54 -13.91
N PHE A 58 9.43 11.66 -13.22
CA PHE A 58 9.80 10.34 -13.73
C PHE A 58 8.58 9.46 -14.04
N ALA A 59 7.58 9.48 -13.16
CA ALA A 59 6.37 8.69 -13.26
C ALA A 59 5.41 9.23 -14.33
N ARG A 60 5.19 10.56 -14.37
CA ARG A 60 4.39 11.23 -15.43
C ARG A 60 4.94 10.93 -16.83
N ALA A 61 6.26 11.00 -17.00
CA ALA A 61 6.92 10.69 -18.27
C ALA A 61 6.70 9.24 -18.74
N ARG A 62 6.23 8.35 -17.86
CA ARG A 62 5.92 6.94 -18.14
C ARG A 62 4.42 6.65 -18.18
N GLY A 63 3.58 7.68 -18.12
CA GLY A 63 2.12 7.57 -18.21
C GLY A 63 1.41 7.19 -16.91
N PHE A 64 2.12 7.18 -15.77
CA PHE A 64 1.49 7.05 -14.46
C PHE A 64 0.85 8.37 -14.05
N ARG A 65 -0.26 8.27 -13.33
CA ARG A 65 -1.09 9.41 -12.92
C ARG A 65 -1.25 9.54 -11.41
N ARG A 66 -0.79 8.55 -10.65
CA ARG A 66 -0.93 8.54 -9.20
C ARG A 66 0.25 7.88 -8.50
N LEU A 67 0.65 8.48 -7.39
CA LEU A 67 1.63 7.92 -6.46
C LEU A 67 0.94 7.62 -5.13
N HIS A 68 1.23 6.45 -4.56
CA HIS A 68 0.81 6.04 -3.22
C HIS A 68 2.04 5.82 -2.34
N LEU A 69 1.90 6.03 -1.04
CA LEU A 69 2.94 5.69 -0.07
C LEU A 69 2.33 5.42 1.30
N THR A 70 3.16 4.88 2.19
CA THR A 70 2.82 4.79 3.60
C THR A 70 3.80 5.60 4.45
N THR A 71 3.31 6.13 5.57
CA THR A 71 4.16 6.80 6.56
C THR A 71 3.62 6.61 7.97
N HIS A 72 4.52 6.57 8.95
CA HIS A 72 4.17 6.55 10.37
C HIS A 72 4.24 7.95 10.99
N ASP A 73 5.24 8.74 10.61
CA ASP A 73 5.65 9.97 11.31
C ASP A 73 5.92 11.17 10.38
N GLN A 74 5.88 10.98 9.05
CA GLN A 74 6.21 12.02 8.07
C GLN A 74 4.97 12.55 7.32
N LEU A 75 3.78 12.44 7.93
CA LEU A 75 2.51 12.95 7.39
C LEU A 75 2.61 14.40 6.90
N HIS A 76 3.15 15.28 7.77
CA HIS A 76 3.28 16.70 7.44
C HIS A 76 4.22 16.92 6.25
N PHE A 77 5.33 16.19 6.16
CA PHE A 77 6.25 16.32 5.03
C PHE A 77 5.53 16.03 3.70
N TYR A 78 4.76 14.95 3.64
CA TYR A 78 4.04 14.57 2.42
C TYR A 78 2.84 15.48 2.14
N SER A 79 2.12 15.93 3.16
CA SER A 79 1.00 16.87 2.96
C SER A 79 1.47 18.22 2.39
N HIS A 80 2.63 18.71 2.82
CA HIS A 80 3.26 19.91 2.23
C HIS A 80 3.71 19.72 0.77
N LEU A 81 3.85 18.47 0.31
CA LEU A 81 4.11 18.13 -1.09
C LEU A 81 2.81 17.88 -1.88
N GLY A 82 1.64 18.03 -1.25
CA GLY A 82 0.33 17.86 -1.88
C GLY A 82 -0.21 16.42 -1.82
N TYR A 83 0.38 15.54 -1.03
CA TYR A 83 -0.22 14.24 -0.74
C TYR A 83 -1.39 14.39 0.24
N GLN A 84 -2.41 13.56 0.06
CA GLN A 84 -3.59 13.49 0.90
C GLN A 84 -3.73 12.08 1.47
N LEU A 85 -4.59 11.90 2.48
CA LEU A 85 -4.91 10.55 2.94
C LEU A 85 -5.59 9.75 1.83
N GLY A 86 -5.24 8.48 1.71
CA GLY A 86 -5.78 7.59 0.69
C GLY A 86 -6.04 6.18 1.21
N GLU A 87 -6.47 5.31 0.31
CA GLU A 87 -6.75 3.90 0.62
C GLU A 87 -5.52 3.00 0.47
N PRO A 88 -5.49 1.85 1.17
CA PRO A 88 -4.42 0.87 1.02
C PRO A 88 -4.32 0.34 -0.40
N VAL A 89 -3.08 0.23 -0.88
CA VAL A 89 -2.78 -0.40 -2.16
C VAL A 89 -1.75 -1.49 -2.02
N GLN A 90 -1.81 -2.49 -2.88
CA GLN A 90 -0.83 -3.58 -2.86
C GLN A 90 0.22 -3.36 -3.95
N GLY A 91 1.48 -3.21 -3.53
CA GLY A 91 2.61 -3.15 -4.44
C GLY A 91 2.87 -4.52 -5.09
N GLN A 92 3.14 -4.52 -6.38
CA GLN A 92 3.60 -5.69 -7.11
C GLN A 92 5.03 -6.04 -6.68
N VAL A 93 5.23 -7.28 -6.23
CA VAL A 93 6.55 -7.78 -5.83
C VAL A 93 7.38 -8.04 -7.09
N PHE A 94 8.71 -7.92 -6.96
CA PHE A 94 9.62 -8.29 -8.05
C PHE A 94 9.46 -9.76 -8.41
N THR A 95 9.16 -10.03 -9.67
CA THR A 95 9.17 -11.37 -10.24
C THR A 95 10.27 -11.46 -11.27
N SER A 96 11.06 -12.55 -11.21
CA SER A 96 12.09 -12.79 -12.21
C SER A 96 11.45 -12.94 -13.59
N ARG A 97 12.01 -12.30 -14.61
CA ARG A 97 11.57 -12.46 -16.01
C ARG A 97 11.64 -13.91 -16.51
N LYS A 98 12.41 -14.76 -15.82
CA LYS A 98 12.54 -16.19 -16.14
C LYS A 98 11.38 -17.03 -15.59
N LEU A 99 10.55 -16.49 -14.70
CA LEU A 99 9.37 -17.19 -14.20
C LEU A 99 8.22 -17.02 -15.20
N PRO A 100 7.61 -18.11 -15.70
CA PRO A 100 6.43 -18.02 -16.53
C PRO A 100 5.31 -17.28 -15.81
N ALA A 101 4.63 -16.37 -16.50
CA ALA A 101 3.49 -15.64 -15.95
C ALA A 101 2.36 -16.58 -15.50
N SER A 102 2.26 -17.78 -16.08
CA SER A 102 1.31 -18.83 -15.68
C SER A 102 1.49 -19.30 -14.24
N LEU A 103 2.71 -19.30 -13.70
CA LEU A 103 2.95 -19.65 -12.29
C LEU A 103 2.37 -18.59 -11.34
N LEU A 104 2.34 -17.32 -11.75
CA LEU A 104 1.74 -16.26 -10.95
C LEU A 104 0.20 -16.36 -10.93
N GLY A 105 -0.40 -16.84 -12.03
CA GLY A 105 -1.84 -17.08 -12.13
C GLY A 105 -2.34 -18.29 -11.35
N ALA A 106 -1.45 -19.19 -10.93
CA ALA A 106 -1.80 -20.36 -10.11
C ALA A 106 -2.04 -20.02 -8.64
N PHE A 107 -1.60 -18.84 -8.18
CA PHE A 107 -1.88 -18.39 -6.82
C PHE A 107 -3.30 -17.80 -6.74
N PRO A 108 -4.10 -18.18 -5.73
CA PRO A 108 -5.40 -17.59 -5.52
C PRO A 108 -5.27 -16.07 -5.44
N ARG A 109 -5.96 -15.34 -6.33
CA ARG A 109 -6.07 -13.89 -6.19
C ARG A 109 -6.82 -13.64 -4.89
N ALA A 110 -6.21 -12.94 -3.94
CA ALA A 110 -6.93 -12.48 -2.76
C ALA A 110 -8.00 -11.49 -3.23
N SER A 111 -9.24 -11.94 -3.38
CA SER A 111 -10.37 -11.08 -3.66
C SER A 111 -10.64 -10.23 -2.42
N SER A 112 -10.21 -8.97 -2.42
CA SER A 112 -10.70 -7.96 -1.48
C SER A 112 -12.07 -7.47 -1.96
N SER A 113 -13.03 -8.37 -1.98
CA SER A 113 -14.44 -8.04 -2.03
C SER A 113 -15.09 -8.97 -1.02
N GLN A 114 -15.45 -8.43 0.15
CA GLN A 114 -16.49 -9.11 0.92
C GLN A 114 -17.70 -9.25 -0.01
N PRO A 115 -18.19 -10.47 -0.29
CA PRO A 115 -19.49 -10.58 -0.91
C PRO A 115 -20.53 -10.09 0.11
N PRO A 116 -21.52 -9.26 -0.28
CA PRO A 116 -22.74 -9.19 0.49
C PRO A 116 -23.34 -10.60 0.43
N CYS A 117 -23.31 -11.32 1.55
CA CYS A 117 -23.96 -12.61 1.70
C CYS A 117 -25.48 -12.39 1.54
N LYS A 118 -25.96 -12.39 0.29
CA LYS A 118 -27.36 -12.71 0.01
C LYS A 118 -27.47 -14.23 -0.01
N PRO A 119 -28.34 -14.84 0.82
CA PRO A 119 -28.53 -16.28 0.80
C PRO A 119 -29.12 -16.71 -0.55
N PRO A 120 -28.64 -17.80 -1.17
CA PRO A 120 -29.36 -18.40 -2.28
C PRO A 120 -30.63 -19.07 -1.73
N SER A 121 -31.79 -18.50 -2.05
CA SER A 121 -33.06 -19.20 -1.94
C SER A 121 -33.08 -20.31 -3.00
N LEU A 122 -32.65 -21.51 -2.62
CA LEU A 122 -32.87 -22.72 -3.41
C LEU A 122 -34.10 -23.45 -2.86
N THR A 123 -35.20 -23.29 -3.58
CA THR A 123 -36.42 -24.09 -3.46
C THR A 123 -36.07 -25.53 -3.79
N ALA A 124 -35.83 -26.37 -2.77
CA ALA A 124 -35.64 -27.80 -2.96
C ALA A 124 -37.01 -28.48 -2.91
N GLN A 125 -37.47 -28.92 -4.08
CA GLN A 125 -38.61 -29.83 -4.22
C GLN A 125 -38.31 -31.14 -3.48
N ALA A 126 -39.33 -31.65 -2.80
CA ALA A 126 -39.28 -32.89 -2.04
C ALA A 126 -39.38 -34.13 -2.94
N THR A 127 -38.51 -35.10 -2.72
CA THR A 127 -38.78 -36.53 -2.94
C THR A 127 -38.15 -37.35 -1.81
N PRO A 128 -38.84 -38.38 -1.28
CA PRO A 128 -38.44 -39.06 -0.05
C PRO A 128 -37.62 -40.34 -0.30
N VAL A 129 -37.27 -41.02 0.80
CA VAL A 129 -36.58 -42.33 0.94
C VAL A 129 -35.06 -42.17 1.05
N GLY A 130 -34.36 -42.59 2.10
CA GLY A 130 -34.68 -43.45 3.24
C GLY A 130 -33.44 -44.27 3.58
N SER A 131 -32.73 -43.92 4.66
CA SER A 131 -31.90 -44.85 5.46
C SER A 131 -31.39 -44.13 6.71
N LYS A 132 -31.63 -44.74 7.86
CA LYS A 132 -31.26 -44.22 9.19
C LYS A 132 -29.75 -44.36 9.41
N GLY A 133 -29.01 -43.24 9.36
CA GLY A 133 -27.75 -43.07 10.09
C GLY A 133 -27.99 -42.35 11.43
N PRO A 134 -27.09 -42.48 12.43
CA PRO A 134 -27.18 -41.69 13.64
C PRO A 134 -27.12 -40.18 13.29
N PRO A 135 -27.83 -39.30 14.04
CA PRO A 135 -27.83 -37.88 13.74
C PRO A 135 -26.41 -37.32 13.83
N LEU A 136 -26.00 -36.55 12.82
CA LEU A 136 -24.77 -35.79 12.85
C LEU A 136 -24.78 -34.86 14.08
N PRO A 137 -23.66 -34.72 14.82
CA PRO A 137 -23.58 -33.76 15.92
C PRO A 137 -23.86 -32.34 15.41
N PRO A 138 -24.47 -31.46 16.23
CA PRO A 138 -24.70 -30.09 15.83
C PRO A 138 -23.37 -29.40 15.51
N PRO A 139 -23.31 -28.53 14.47
CA PRO A 139 -22.12 -27.75 14.21
C PRO A 139 -21.76 -26.93 15.47
N PRO A 140 -20.47 -26.78 15.79
CA PRO A 140 -20.06 -25.95 16.92
C PRO A 140 -20.64 -24.54 16.75
N PRO A 141 -20.98 -23.84 17.85
CA PRO A 141 -21.44 -22.46 17.76
C PRO A 141 -20.39 -21.66 16.99
N LEU A 142 -20.81 -20.98 15.92
CA LEU A 142 -19.95 -20.05 15.21
C LEU A 142 -19.40 -19.08 16.26
N LEU A 143 -18.07 -19.00 16.37
CA LEU A 143 -17.41 -17.98 17.17
C LEU A 143 -18.00 -16.65 16.72
N GLN A 144 -18.75 -16.01 17.61
CA GLN A 144 -19.28 -14.69 17.34
C GLN A 144 -18.07 -13.82 16.96
N PRO A 145 -18.11 -13.10 15.83
CA PRO A 145 -17.08 -12.14 15.53
C PRO A 145 -17.00 -11.22 16.75
N LEU A 146 -15.85 -11.17 17.40
CA LEU A 146 -15.56 -10.18 18.42
C LEU A 146 -15.66 -8.81 17.75
N THR A 147 -16.86 -8.24 17.70
CA THR A 147 -17.08 -6.81 17.53
C THR A 147 -16.61 -6.14 18.81
N THR A 148 -15.30 -6.14 19.02
CA THR A 148 -14.64 -5.26 19.98
C THR A 148 -14.18 -4.03 19.21
N SER A 149 -15.14 -3.30 18.66
CA SER A 149 -14.94 -1.86 18.47
C SER A 149 -14.95 -1.24 19.87
N PRO A 150 -13.85 -0.64 20.36
CA PRO A 150 -13.89 0.03 21.65
C PRO A 150 -14.87 1.20 21.59
N PRO A 151 -15.60 1.52 22.69
CA PRO A 151 -16.48 2.66 22.74
C PRO A 151 -15.66 3.95 22.59
N LEU A 152 -16.12 4.87 21.72
CA LEU A 152 -15.54 6.20 21.58
C LEU A 152 -15.58 6.92 22.95
N PRO A 153 -14.45 7.47 23.43
CA PRO A 153 -14.50 8.38 24.56
C PRO A 153 -15.20 9.67 24.11
N ALA A 154 -16.35 9.94 24.72
CA ALA A 154 -16.99 11.24 24.67
C ALA A 154 -16.06 12.27 25.31
N GLY A 155 -15.44 13.12 24.47
CA GLY A 155 -14.59 14.21 24.92
C GLY A 155 -13.14 14.08 24.43
N ALA A 156 -12.90 14.39 23.16
CA ALA A 156 -11.56 14.59 22.64
C ALA A 156 -11.47 15.96 21.98
N SER A 157 -10.48 16.73 22.41
CA SER A 157 -10.09 18.04 21.91
C SER A 157 -9.72 18.01 20.40
N PRO A 158 -9.66 19.15 19.70
CA PRO A 158 -9.58 19.21 18.23
C PRO A 158 -8.31 18.64 17.58
N GLN A 159 -7.42 17.99 18.32
CA GLN A 159 -6.16 17.41 17.83
C GLN A 159 -6.23 15.88 17.61
N SER A 160 -7.35 15.24 17.94
CA SER A 160 -7.59 13.79 17.85
C SER A 160 -7.98 13.25 16.45
N LEU A 161 -7.99 14.09 15.41
CA LEU A 161 -8.75 13.84 14.17
C LEU A 161 -8.02 13.09 13.04
N LEU A 162 -6.83 12.53 13.26
CA LEU A 162 -6.15 11.68 12.26
C LEU A 162 -5.74 10.35 12.87
N GLU A 163 -6.68 9.60 13.44
CA GLU A 163 -6.45 8.21 13.80
C GLU A 163 -6.72 7.32 12.58
N THR A 164 -5.66 6.75 12.01
CA THR A 164 -5.77 5.78 10.92
C THR A 164 -6.26 4.43 11.45
N GLN A 165 -7.23 3.85 10.74
CA GLN A 165 -7.70 2.48 11.02
C GLN A 165 -6.66 1.41 10.62
N TYR A 166 -5.65 1.79 9.82
CA TYR A 166 -4.66 0.86 9.29
C TYR A 166 -3.49 0.67 10.25
N ARG A 167 -3.01 -0.57 10.32
CA ARG A 167 -1.92 -0.99 11.20
C ARG A 167 -0.83 -1.68 10.39
N ASP A 168 0.44 -1.46 10.77
CA ASP A 168 1.57 -2.19 10.20
C ASP A 168 1.70 -3.61 10.80
N LEU A 169 2.69 -4.38 10.35
CA LEU A 169 2.96 -5.73 10.85
C LEU A 169 3.28 -5.80 12.35
N ARG A 170 3.57 -4.67 12.99
CA ARG A 170 3.83 -4.54 14.43
C ARG A 170 2.63 -3.95 15.18
N GLY A 171 1.48 -3.82 14.53
CA GLY A 171 0.27 -3.23 15.12
C GLY A 171 0.32 -1.71 15.31
N ARG A 172 1.30 -1.01 14.72
CA ARG A 172 1.42 0.45 14.86
C ARG A 172 0.54 1.14 13.82
N PRO A 173 -0.09 2.28 14.16
CA PRO A 173 -0.82 3.09 13.18
C PRO A 173 0.06 3.41 11.97
N ILE A 174 -0.48 3.27 10.77
CA ILE A 174 0.20 3.64 9.53
C ILE A 174 -0.76 4.39 8.61
N PHE A 175 -0.28 5.48 8.03
CA PHE A 175 -1.07 6.33 7.14
C PHE A 175 -0.78 5.98 5.70
N TRP A 176 -1.83 5.68 4.95
CA TRP A 176 -1.78 5.63 3.50
C TRP A 176 -1.98 7.03 2.94
N MET A 177 -1.10 7.42 2.04
CA MET A 177 -1.16 8.71 1.38
C MET A 177 -1.08 8.55 -0.13
N GLU A 178 -1.76 9.43 -0.85
CA GLU A 178 -1.77 9.45 -2.30
C GLU A 178 -1.70 10.86 -2.87
N LYS A 179 -1.22 10.95 -4.11
CA LYS A 179 -1.14 12.20 -4.86
C LYS A 179 -1.36 11.90 -6.34
N ASP A 180 -2.29 12.63 -6.95
CA ASP A 180 -2.42 12.68 -8.40
C ASP A 180 -1.26 13.48 -9.00
N ILE A 181 -0.61 12.91 -10.02
CA ILE A 181 0.53 13.47 -10.73
C ILE A 181 0.14 13.71 -12.18
#